data_AF-A0A3B9URP6-F1
#
_entry.id   AF-A0A3B9URP6-F1
#
_cell.length_a   1.000
_cell.length_b   1.000
_cell.length_c   1.000
_cell.angle_alpha   90.00
_cell.angle_beta   90.00
_cell.angle_gamma   90.00
#
_symmetry.space_group_name_H-M   'P 1'
#
loop_
_entity.id
_entity.type
_entity.pdbx_description
1 polymer ?
#
loop_
_entity_poly.entity_id
_entity_poly.type
_entity_poly.pdbx_seq_one_letter_code
_entity_poly.pdbx_strand_id
1 'polypeptide(L)'
;LPFDIKAGVVFHNQAQFHPRKYLLALAEKINGDGSYIFEHTRILDVDKEDKKLILSTKDEKITANKVIVATHFPILNSHGLYFVRMHGERSYVLGLDTKNINVDGMYISAEKPKRSFRTQKLGDKDILLLGGESHRTGEVYNTE
;
A
#
# COMPACT_ATOMS: atom_id res chain seq x y z
N LEU A 1 26.79 5.18 3.45
CA LEU A 1 26.29 4.46 2.24
C LEU A 1 27.48 3.89 1.48
N PRO A 2 27.34 2.80 0.71
CA PRO A 2 28.47 2.19 -0.04
C PRO A 2 28.87 3.00 -1.28
N PHE A 3 28.61 4.31 -1.27
CA PHE A 3 28.87 5.29 -2.32
C PHE A 3 28.82 6.70 -1.71
N ASP A 4 29.39 7.67 -2.41
CA ASP A 4 29.46 9.05 -1.95
C ASP A 4 28.11 9.75 -1.99
N ILE A 5 27.82 10.52 -0.93
CA ILE A 5 26.64 11.39 -0.84
C ILE A 5 27.06 12.79 -0.40
N LYS A 6 26.30 13.81 -0.82
CA LYS A 6 26.54 15.19 -0.38
C LYS A 6 26.12 15.41 1.08
N ALA A 7 24.95 14.90 1.46
CA ALA A 7 24.38 15.00 2.80
C ALA A 7 23.21 14.01 2.94
N GLY A 8 22.72 13.82 4.17
CA GLY A 8 21.52 13.02 4.44
C GLY A 8 20.82 13.46 5.73
N VAL A 9 19.51 13.21 5.80
CA VAL A 9 18.71 13.36 7.02
C VAL A 9 18.39 11.97 7.55
N VAL A 10 18.59 11.77 8.85
CA VAL A 10 18.40 10.46 9.50
C VAL A 10 17.26 10.53 10.49
N PHE A 11 16.35 9.55 10.39
CA PHE A 11 15.34 9.29 11.39
C PHE A 11 15.70 7.99 12.12
N HIS A 12 15.99 8.10 13.41
CA HIS A 12 16.31 6.96 14.27
C HIS A 12 15.04 6.20 14.68
N ASN A 13 15.21 4.96 15.15
CA ASN A 13 14.14 4.12 15.68
C ASN A 13 13.01 3.81 14.67
N GLN A 14 13.35 3.70 13.39
CA GLN A 14 12.42 3.26 12.36
C GLN A 14 12.28 1.73 12.37
N ALA A 15 11.05 1.25 12.28
CA ALA A 15 10.78 -0.17 12.10
C ALA A 15 10.85 -0.55 10.62
N GLN A 16 11.54 -1.65 10.33
CA GLN A 16 11.48 -2.33 9.04
C GLN A 16 10.81 -3.69 9.24
N PHE A 17 9.70 -3.93 8.57
CA PHE A 17 8.96 -5.19 8.67
C PHE A 17 8.36 -5.59 7.34
N HIS A 18 7.92 -6.84 7.26
CA HIS A 18 7.23 -7.36 6.07
C HIS A 18 5.73 -7.03 6.18
N PRO A 19 5.20 -6.06 5.40
CA PRO A 19 3.83 -5.56 5.59
C PRO A 19 2.77 -6.65 5.40
N ARG A 20 2.93 -7.52 4.39
CA ARG A 20 2.01 -8.65 4.19
C ARG A 20 1.97 -9.63 5.37
N LYS A 21 3.13 -10.04 5.91
CA LYS A 21 3.17 -10.96 7.06
C LYS A 21 2.52 -10.33 8.29
N TYR A 22 2.76 -9.04 8.51
CA TYR A 22 2.13 -8.29 9.59
C TYR A 22 0.60 -8.24 9.45
N LEU A 23 0.09 -7.88 8.28
CA LEU A 23 -1.36 -7.82 8.03
C LEU A 23 -2.04 -9.18 8.14
N LEU A 24 -1.42 -10.25 7.64
CA LEU A 24 -1.97 -11.60 7.77
C LEU A 24 -2.04 -12.05 9.23
N ALA A 25 -0.99 -11.81 10.01
CA ALA A 25 -1.02 -12.09 11.45
C ALA A 25 -2.10 -11.28 12.19
N LEU A 26 -2.37 -10.03 11.78
CA LEU A 26 -3.49 -9.26 12.33
C LEU A 26 -4.86 -9.85 11.93
N ALA A 27 -5.01 -10.26 10.66
CA ALA A 27 -6.24 -10.85 10.16
C ALA A 27 -6.59 -12.16 10.90
N GLU A 28 -5.58 -13.00 11.19
CA GLU A 28 -5.73 -14.25 11.96
C GLU A 28 -6.22 -14.01 13.40
N LYS A 29 -6.08 -12.79 13.94
CA LYS A 29 -6.58 -12.44 15.28
C LYS A 29 -8.07 -12.09 15.29
N ILE A 30 -8.73 -12.00 14.13
CA ILE A 30 -10.17 -11.80 14.05
C ILE A 30 -10.86 -13.15 14.24
N ASN A 31 -11.40 -13.36 15.44
CA ASN A 31 -11.90 -14.65 15.93
C ASN A 31 -13.32 -15.03 15.47
N GLY A 32 -14.04 -14.16 14.77
CA GLY A 32 -15.41 -14.46 14.32
C GLY A 32 -16.50 -14.21 15.37
N ASP A 33 -16.18 -13.63 16.53
CA ASP A 33 -17.15 -13.30 17.58
C ASP A 33 -17.72 -11.89 17.36
N GLY A 34 -18.46 -11.72 16.26
CA GLY A 34 -19.03 -10.44 15.84
C GLY A 34 -18.08 -9.55 15.03
N SER A 35 -16.87 -10.02 14.73
CA SER A 35 -15.93 -9.40 13.79
C SER A 35 -15.53 -10.41 12.73
N TYR A 36 -15.66 -10.03 11.46
CA TYR A 36 -15.48 -10.94 10.34
C TYR A 36 -14.69 -10.28 9.21
N ILE A 37 -13.95 -11.08 8.45
CA ILE A 37 -13.31 -10.69 7.20
C ILE A 37 -14.03 -11.43 6.08
N PHE A 38 -14.56 -10.68 5.12
CA PHE A 38 -15.19 -11.23 3.93
C PHE A 38 -14.31 -10.90 2.72
N GLU A 39 -13.61 -11.91 2.19
CA GLU A 39 -12.85 -11.81 0.94
C GLU A 39 -13.77 -12.03 -0.26
N HIS A 40 -13.35 -11.57 -1.44
CA HIS A 40 -14.14 -11.64 -2.68
C HIS A 40 -15.51 -10.93 -2.61
N THR A 41 -15.77 -10.14 -1.56
CA THR A 41 -17.00 -9.37 -1.37
C THR A 41 -16.74 -7.88 -1.66
N ARG A 42 -16.53 -7.55 -2.94
CA ARG A 42 -16.25 -6.16 -3.34
C ARG A 42 -17.50 -5.30 -3.18
N ILE A 43 -17.42 -4.28 -2.33
CA ILE A 43 -18.41 -3.20 -2.26
C ILE A 43 -18.27 -2.31 -3.50
N LEU A 44 -19.39 -2.09 -4.19
CA LEU A 44 -19.49 -1.28 -5.39
C LEU A 44 -20.08 0.10 -5.11
N ASP A 45 -21.00 0.18 -4.15
CA ASP A 45 -21.65 1.44 -3.77
C ASP A 45 -22.10 1.42 -2.30
N VAL A 46 -22.33 2.61 -1.75
CA VAL A 46 -22.91 2.79 -0.41
C VAL A 46 -24.00 3.85 -0.46
N ASP A 47 -25.22 3.41 -0.25
CA ASP A 47 -26.41 4.24 -0.21
C ASP A 47 -26.94 4.41 1.21
N LYS A 48 -27.87 5.36 1.37
CA LYS A 48 -28.61 5.57 2.61
C LYS A 48 -30.10 5.35 2.37
N GLU A 49 -30.66 4.39 3.08
CA GLU A 49 -32.10 4.14 3.13
C GLU A 49 -32.57 4.33 4.58
N ASP A 50 -33.49 5.27 4.79
CA ASP A 50 -33.96 5.72 6.11
C ASP A 50 -32.82 6.08 7.09
N LYS A 51 -32.60 5.23 8.10
CA LYS A 51 -31.60 5.36 9.16
C LYS A 51 -30.44 4.37 9.02
N LYS A 52 -30.35 3.62 7.91
CA LYS A 52 -29.32 2.61 7.66
C LYS A 52 -28.51 2.93 6.41
N LEU A 53 -27.28 2.42 6.38
CA LEU A 53 -26.43 2.42 5.20
C LEU A 53 -26.53 1.06 4.52
N ILE A 54 -26.70 1.07 3.20
CA ILE A 54 -26.82 -0.11 2.36
C ILE A 54 -25.58 -0.18 1.49
N LEU A 55 -24.77 -1.22 1.65
CA LEU A 55 -23.58 -1.48 0.86
C LEU A 55 -23.93 -2.51 -0.21
N SER A 56 -23.83 -2.12 -1.46
CA SER A 56 -24.13 -2.99 -2.60
C SER A 56 -22.88 -3.71 -3.05
N THR A 57 -22.97 -5.02 -3.21
CA THR A 57 -21.96 -5.84 -3.91
C THR A 57 -22.51 -6.24 -5.29
N LYS A 58 -21.81 -7.12 -6.00
CA LYS A 58 -22.30 -7.63 -7.29
C LYS A 58 -23.58 -8.45 -7.12
N ASP A 59 -23.63 -9.29 -6.08
CA ASP A 59 -24.65 -10.33 -5.95
C ASP A 59 -25.54 -10.12 -4.70
N GLU A 60 -25.06 -9.36 -3.70
CA GLU A 60 -25.71 -9.22 -2.40
C GLU A 60 -25.70 -7.77 -1.87
N LYS A 61 -26.56 -7.49 -0.88
CA LYS A 61 -26.60 -6.22 -0.12
C LYS A 61 -26.28 -6.44 1.35
N ILE A 62 -25.46 -5.57 1.92
CA ILE A 62 -25.07 -5.57 3.34
C ILE A 62 -25.63 -4.30 4.00
N THR A 63 -26.16 -4.41 5.22
CA THR A 63 -26.68 -3.24 5.96
C THR A 63 -25.84 -2.92 7.18
N ALA A 64 -25.59 -1.64 7.43
CA ALA A 64 -24.80 -1.18 8.57
C ALA A 64 -25.31 0.16 9.13
N ASN A 65 -25.06 0.41 10.42
CA ASN A 65 -25.34 1.70 11.05
C ASN A 65 -24.21 2.72 10.83
N LYS A 66 -22.97 2.24 10.64
CA LYS A 66 -21.77 3.04 10.40
C LYS A 66 -20.89 2.31 9.39
N VAL A 67 -20.27 3.06 8.49
CA VAL A 67 -19.33 2.55 7.48
C VAL A 67 -18.05 3.37 7.54
N ILE A 68 -16.90 2.69 7.56
CA ILE A 68 -15.58 3.29 7.46
C ILE A 68 -15.02 2.91 6.08
N VAL A 69 -14.73 3.92 5.25
CA VAL A 69 -14.12 3.71 3.93
C VAL A 69 -12.61 3.78 4.07
N ALA A 70 -11.94 2.62 4.01
CA ALA A 70 -10.48 2.49 4.10
C ALA A 70 -9.89 1.82 2.84
N THR A 71 -10.44 2.12 1.67
CA THR A 71 -10.18 1.43 0.39
C THR A 71 -9.03 2.02 -0.44
N HIS A 72 -8.21 2.90 0.15
CA HIS A 72 -7.15 3.69 -0.50
C HIS A 72 -7.65 4.70 -1.55
N PHE A 73 -8.47 4.26 -2.52
CA PHE A 73 -9.18 5.12 -3.46
C PHE A 73 -10.67 5.17 -3.11
N PRO A 74 -11.35 6.33 -3.23
CA PRO A 74 -12.76 6.46 -2.86
C PRO A 74 -13.64 5.56 -3.73
N ILE A 75 -14.53 4.82 -3.08
CA ILE A 75 -15.64 4.11 -3.73
C ILE A 75 -16.91 4.98 -3.78
N LEU A 76 -16.97 6.03 -2.96
CA LEU A 76 -18.10 6.94 -2.88
C LEU A 76 -17.94 8.05 -3.93
N ASN A 77 -18.78 8.00 -4.96
CA ASN A 77 -18.72 8.97 -6.06
C ASN A 77 -19.50 10.26 -5.76
N SER A 78 -20.39 10.26 -4.77
CA SER A 78 -21.36 11.35 -4.54
C SER A 78 -20.90 12.42 -3.54
N HIS A 79 -20.04 12.09 -2.58
CA HIS A 79 -19.68 12.99 -1.49
C HIS A 79 -18.27 13.56 -1.66
N GLY A 80 -18.18 14.87 -1.97
CA GLY A 80 -16.92 15.61 -2.04
C GLY A 80 -16.12 15.45 -3.34
N LEU A 81 -16.63 14.67 -4.31
CA LEU A 81 -16.00 14.42 -5.61
C LEU A 81 -14.52 14.01 -5.49
N TYR A 82 -14.13 13.27 -4.44
CA TYR A 82 -12.72 12.99 -4.16
C TYR A 82 -11.99 12.29 -5.32
N PHE A 83 -12.71 11.48 -6.10
CA PHE A 83 -12.18 10.84 -7.30
C PHE A 83 -11.65 11.84 -8.35
N VAL A 84 -12.16 13.08 -8.40
CA VAL A 84 -11.66 14.11 -9.34
C VAL A 84 -10.35 14.75 -8.87
N ARG A 85 -10.03 14.62 -7.58
CA ARG A 85 -8.83 15.21 -6.95
C ARG A 85 -7.72 14.19 -6.73
N MET A 86 -8.00 12.90 -6.93
CA MET A 86 -7.05 11.82 -6.74
C MET A 86 -6.58 11.28 -8.08
N HIS A 87 -5.31 10.88 -8.14
CA HIS A 87 -4.74 10.18 -9.28
C HIS A 87 -3.95 8.98 -8.78
N GLY A 88 -3.91 7.92 -9.58
CA GLY A 88 -3.04 6.79 -9.33
C GLY A 88 -1.59 7.16 -9.63
N GLU A 89 -0.69 6.75 -8.73
CA GLU A 89 0.75 6.73 -8.98
C GLU A 89 1.19 5.28 -9.09
N ARG A 90 2.06 5.00 -10.05
CA ARG A 90 2.71 3.71 -10.24
C ARG A 90 4.19 3.87 -9.95
N SER A 91 4.73 2.99 -9.12
CA SER A 91 6.17 2.86 -8.87
C SER A 91 6.60 1.40 -9.03
N TYR A 92 7.88 1.20 -9.29
CA TYR A 92 8.46 -0.11 -9.55
C TYR A 92 9.37 -0.50 -8.41
N VAL A 93 9.50 -1.80 -8.19
CA VAL A 93 10.46 -2.36 -7.25
C VAL A 93 11.15 -3.57 -7.88
N LEU A 94 12.48 -3.60 -7.79
CA LEU A 94 13.31 -4.73 -8.17
C LEU A 94 13.82 -5.42 -6.91
N GLY A 95 13.73 -6.75 -6.85
CA GLY A 95 14.37 -7.58 -5.84
C GLY A 95 15.67 -8.16 -6.40
N LEU A 96 16.80 -7.76 -5.83
CA LEU A 96 18.13 -8.14 -6.30
C LEU A 96 18.83 -9.02 -5.26
N ASP A 97 19.20 -10.24 -5.65
CA ASP A 97 20.15 -11.07 -4.90
C ASP A 97 21.56 -10.61 -5.28
N THR A 98 22.19 -9.83 -4.40
CA THR A 98 23.57 -9.38 -4.62
C THR A 98 24.48 -10.09 -3.64
N LYS A 99 25.59 -10.64 -4.11
CA LYS A 99 26.52 -11.44 -3.28
C LYS A 99 27.08 -10.67 -2.08
N ASN A 100 27.10 -9.33 -2.15
CA ASN A 100 27.68 -8.43 -1.14
C ASN A 100 26.72 -7.26 -0.85
N ILE A 101 25.57 -7.52 -0.22
CA ILE A 101 24.70 -6.45 0.27
C ILE A 101 25.32 -5.85 1.53
N ASN A 102 25.79 -4.60 1.45
CA ASN A 102 26.22 -3.82 2.62
C ASN A 102 25.34 -2.57 2.75
N VAL A 103 24.05 -2.80 3.02
CA VAL A 103 23.05 -1.77 3.27
C VAL A 103 22.35 -2.10 4.58
N ASP A 104 22.58 -1.27 5.58
CA ASP A 104 21.86 -1.32 6.85
C ASP A 104 20.93 -0.11 6.95
N GLY A 105 19.62 -0.35 6.97
CA GLY A 105 18.57 0.66 7.00
C GLY A 105 17.76 0.85 5.71
N MET A 106 16.91 1.86 5.72
CA MET A 106 16.03 2.25 4.62
C MET A 106 16.43 3.64 4.12
N TYR A 107 16.56 3.77 2.80
CA TYR A 107 17.06 4.98 2.15
C TYR A 107 16.10 5.46 1.08
N ILE A 108 16.01 6.77 0.92
CA ILE A 108 15.28 7.44 -0.16
C ILE A 108 16.06 8.68 -0.62
N SER A 109 16.17 8.88 -1.92
CA SER A 109 16.85 10.02 -2.51
C SER A 109 15.99 11.29 -2.42
N ALA A 110 16.65 12.45 -2.34
CA ALA A 110 15.97 13.75 -2.44
C ALA A 110 15.82 14.20 -3.91
N GLU A 111 16.67 13.67 -4.79
CA GLU A 111 16.72 13.96 -6.22
C GLU A 111 15.54 13.34 -6.99
N LYS A 112 15.33 13.83 -8.22
CA LYS A 112 14.44 13.24 -9.21
C LYS A 112 15.28 12.57 -10.33
N PRO A 113 14.91 11.36 -10.79
CA PRO A 113 13.82 10.52 -10.27
C PRO A 113 14.13 10.00 -8.86
N LYS A 114 13.07 9.86 -8.05
CA LYS A 114 13.22 9.33 -6.68
C LYS A 114 13.61 7.86 -6.75
N ARG A 115 14.59 7.48 -5.93
CA ARG A 115 14.99 6.09 -5.71
C ARG A 115 14.97 5.81 -4.22
N SER A 116 14.46 4.64 -3.86
CA SER A 116 14.48 4.12 -2.51
C SER A 116 15.10 2.75 -2.50
N PHE A 117 15.81 2.40 -1.44
CA PHE A 117 16.31 1.05 -1.30
C PHE A 117 16.39 0.63 0.15
N ARG A 118 16.21 -0.67 0.37
CA ARG A 118 16.34 -1.32 1.68
C ARG A 118 16.59 -2.81 1.48
N THR A 119 17.04 -3.47 2.51
CA THR A 119 17.18 -4.93 2.50
C THR A 119 15.85 -5.61 2.87
N GLN A 120 15.70 -6.88 2.51
CA GLN A 120 14.59 -7.72 2.91
C GLN A 120 15.06 -9.17 2.99
N LYS A 121 14.74 -9.86 4.08
CA LYS A 121 14.95 -11.31 4.18
C LYS A 121 13.99 -12.06 3.26
N LEU A 122 14.53 -12.95 2.44
CA LEU A 122 13.84 -13.91 1.58
C LEU A 122 14.38 -15.32 1.87
N GLY A 123 13.72 -16.05 2.76
CA GLY A 123 14.26 -17.30 3.31
C GLY A 123 15.54 -17.03 4.11
N ASP A 124 16.61 -17.75 3.76
CA ASP A 124 17.93 -17.61 4.38
C ASP A 124 18.81 -16.54 3.71
N LYS A 125 18.31 -15.87 2.66
CA LYS A 125 19.03 -14.84 1.92
C LYS A 125 18.53 -13.44 2.26
N ASP A 126 19.43 -12.47 2.22
CA ASP A 126 19.06 -11.07 2.13
C ASP A 126 19.01 -10.66 0.66
N ILE A 127 17.95 -9.94 0.28
CA ILE A 127 17.83 -9.30 -1.03
C ILE A 127 17.78 -7.78 -0.86
N LEU A 128 18.25 -7.06 -1.87
CA LEU A 128 18.10 -5.61 -1.97
C LEU A 128 16.81 -5.31 -2.72
N LEU A 129 15.90 -4.58 -2.08
CA LEU A 129 14.76 -3.97 -2.75
C LEU A 129 15.17 -2.58 -3.23
N LEU A 130 15.11 -2.35 -4.53
CA LEU A 130 15.33 -1.04 -5.15
C LEU A 130 14.00 -0.57 -5.76
N GLY A 131 13.42 0.47 -5.18
CA GLY A 131 12.17 1.08 -5.63
C GLY A 131 12.38 2.44 -6.30
N GLY A 132 11.52 2.80 -7.25
CA GLY A 132 11.59 4.10 -7.93
C GLY A 132 10.76 4.16 -9.20
N GLU A 133 11.16 5.07 -10.10
CA GLU A 133 10.52 5.30 -11.40
C GLU A 133 9.00 5.55 -11.28
N SER A 134 8.65 6.26 -10.20
CA SER A 134 7.32 6.76 -9.91
C SER A 134 6.79 7.66 -11.03
N HIS A 135 5.59 7.36 -11.52
CA HIS A 135 4.89 8.20 -12.49
C HIS A 135 3.38 8.09 -12.31
N ARG A 136 2.66 9.09 -12.83
CA ARG A 136 1.19 9.06 -12.83
C ARG A 136 0.69 8.02 -13.82
N THR A 137 -0.21 7.16 -13.37
CA THR A 137 -0.78 6.10 -14.20
C THR A 137 -1.47 6.71 -15.42
N GLY A 138 -1.17 6.16 -16.61
CA GLY A 138 -1.78 6.58 -17.88
C GLY A 138 -1.10 7.75 -18.60
N GLU A 139 -0.06 8.36 -18.01
CA GLU A 139 0.67 9.49 -18.63
C GLU A 139 1.98 9.08 -19.33
N VAL A 140 2.48 7.87 -19.08
CA VAL A 140 3.75 7.38 -19.66
C VAL A 140 3.47 6.18 -20.56
N TYR A 141 4.01 6.21 -21.77
CA TYR A 141 3.99 5.10 -22.72
C TYR A 141 5.22 4.21 -22.50
N ASN A 142 5.04 2.89 -22.60
CA ASN A 142 6.09 1.88 -22.47
C ASN A 142 6.76 1.84 -21.08
N THR A 143 6.11 1.18 -20.14
CA THR A 143 6.49 1.14 -18.73
C THR A 143 6.90 -0.27 -18.27
N GLU A 144 7.33 -1.10 -19.21
CA GLU A 144 7.77 -2.50 -19.04
C GLU A 144 9.25 -2.66 -19.38
#